data_AF-A0AAD5WHU2-F1
#
_entry.id   AF-A0AAD5WHU2-F1
#
_cell.length_a   1.000
_cell.length_b   1.000
_cell.length_c   1.000
_cell.angle_alpha   90.00
_cell.angle_beta   90.00
_cell.angle_gamma   90.00
#
_symmetry.space_group_name_H-M   'P 1'
#
loop_
_entity.id
_entity.type
_entity.pdbx_description
1 polymer ?
#
loop_
_entity_poly.entity_id
_entity_poly.type
_entity_poly.pdbx_seq_one_letter_code
_entity_poly.pdbx_strand_id
1 'polypeptide(L)' 'MTQLGFYAKPFELSLLSLKNVIETDCPSYSKRVPNCQKCGQHGRKSRLKGHKRICPFKECKCAKVRSNSVNKKL' A
#
# COMPACT_ATOMS: atom_id res chain seq x y z
N MET A 1 -21.13 46.09 9.58
CA MET A 1 -20.30 46.24 8.37
C MET A 1 -19.27 45.13 8.39
N THR A 2 -19.48 44.15 7.51
CA THR A 2 -18.78 42.86 7.48
C THR A 2 -17.51 42.97 6.66
N GLN A 3 -16.31 42.80 7.24
CA GLN A 3 -15.10 42.45 6.48
C GLN A 3 -14.14 41.63 7.36
N LEU A 4 -14.44 40.34 7.54
CA LEU A 4 -13.40 39.37 7.91
C LEU A 4 -12.63 39.05 6.63
N GLY A 5 -11.45 39.62 6.50
CA GLY A 5 -10.58 39.48 5.35
C GLY A 5 -10.19 38.03 5.12
N PHE A 6 -10.52 37.53 3.93
CA PHE A 6 -10.02 36.27 3.40
C PHE A 6 -8.54 36.43 3.04
N TYR A 7 -7.64 36.21 3.99
CA TYR A 7 -6.22 35.97 3.69
C TYR A 7 -6.11 34.60 3.02
N ALA A 8 -6.27 34.55 1.70
CA ALA A 8 -5.93 33.38 0.91
C ALA A 8 -4.43 33.11 1.08
N LYS A 9 -4.09 32.08 1.87
CA LYS A 9 -2.70 31.66 2.12
C LYS A 9 -2.12 31.07 0.83
N PRO A 10 -1.10 31.69 0.21
CA PRO A 10 -0.58 31.26 -1.10
C PRO A 10 0.10 29.87 -1.09
N PHE A 11 0.33 29.29 0.08
CA PHE A 11 1.07 28.02 0.23
C PHE A 11 0.17 26.76 0.18
N GLU A 12 -1.15 26.89 0.36
CA GLU A 12 -2.10 25.75 0.42
C GLU A 12 -2.30 25.07 -0.95
N LEU A 13 -2.13 25.80 -2.05
CA LEU A 13 -2.21 25.26 -3.42
C LEU A 13 -1.08 24.27 -3.74
N SER A 14 0.06 24.41 -3.05
CA SER A 14 1.22 23.51 -3.20
C SER A 14 0.95 22.13 -2.60
N LEU A 15 0.29 22.06 -1.44
CA LEU A 15 -0.06 20.80 -0.79
C LEU A 15 -1.08 19.98 -1.59
N LEU A 16 -2.04 20.64 -2.24
CA LEU A 16 -3.03 19.99 -3.11
C LEU A 16 -2.42 19.40 -4.39
N SER A 17 -1.29 19.94 -4.83
CA SER A 17 -0.54 19.45 -5.97
C SER A 17 0.39 18.30 -5.59
N LEU A 18 0.98 18.36 -4.38
CA LEU A 18 1.86 17.31 -3.84
C LEU A 18 1.07 16.07 -3.38
N LYS A 19 -0.16 16.20 -2.88
CA LYS A 19 -0.99 15.02 -2.54
C LYS A 19 -1.17 14.09 -3.75
N ASN A 20 -1.33 14.62 -4.97
CA ASN A 20 -1.52 13.80 -6.15
C ASN A 20 -0.27 13.00 -6.52
N VAL A 21 0.92 13.51 -6.14
CA VAL A 21 2.21 12.81 -6.29
C VAL A 21 2.37 11.73 -5.19
N ILE A 22 1.93 12.03 -3.97
CA ILE A 22 2.09 11.17 -2.78
C ILE A 22 1.02 10.05 -2.70
N GLU A 23 -0.18 10.27 -3.22
CA GLU A 23 -1.30 9.31 -3.25
C GLU A 23 -0.99 8.02 -4.03
N THR A 24 0.11 7.98 -4.79
CA THR A 24 0.48 6.78 -5.55
C THR A 24 1.29 5.76 -4.73
N ASP A 25 1.90 6.15 -3.60
CA ASP A 25 2.66 5.18 -2.76
C ASP A 25 2.48 5.27 -1.25
N CYS A 26 1.65 6.17 -0.72
CA CYS A 26 1.35 6.18 0.71
C CYS A 26 0.01 5.48 0.99
N PRO A 27 -0.01 4.22 1.46
CA PRO A 27 -1.22 3.68 2.03
C PRO A 27 -1.59 4.53 3.24
N SER A 28 -2.73 5.22 3.18
CA SER A 28 -3.49 5.60 4.37
C SER A 28 -3.34 4.48 5.40
N TYR A 29 -2.92 4.82 6.63
CA TYR A 29 -2.58 3.88 7.70
C TYR A 29 -3.69 2.84 7.98
N SER A 30 -4.89 3.09 7.47
CA SER A 30 -6.07 2.22 7.56
C SER A 30 -6.22 1.18 6.43
N LYS A 31 -5.47 1.27 5.33
CA LYS A 31 -5.59 0.35 4.17
C LYS A 31 -4.36 -0.55 4.08
N ARG A 32 -4.51 -1.81 4.50
CA ARG A 32 -3.47 -2.84 4.30
C ARG A 32 -3.14 -2.98 2.81
N VAL A 33 -1.88 -2.76 2.45
CA VAL A 33 -1.42 -3.00 1.08
C VAL A 33 -1.32 -4.50 0.83
N PRO A 34 -1.97 -5.04 -0.22
CA PRO A 34 -1.91 -6.46 -0.51
C PRO A 34 -0.54 -6.87 -1.08
N ASN A 35 -0.03 -7.99 -0.55
CA ASN A 35 1.19 -8.64 -1.04
C ASN A 35 0.86 -9.83 -1.94
N CYS A 36 1.82 -10.22 -2.78
CA CYS A 36 1.71 -11.40 -3.61
C CYS A 36 1.72 -12.67 -2.76
N GLN A 37 0.63 -13.43 -2.85
CA GLN A 37 0.46 -14.67 -2.08
C GLN A 37 1.49 -15.74 -2.44
N LYS A 38 1.80 -15.89 -3.74
CA LYS A 38 2.80 -16.87 -4.21
C LYS A 38 4.18 -16.56 -3.63
N CYS A 39 4.63 -15.29 -3.70
CA CYS A 39 5.86 -14.88 -3.03
C CYS A 39 5.83 -15.14 -1.53
N GLY A 40 4.71 -14.85 -0.86
CA GLY A 40 4.56 -15.11 0.57
C GLY A 40 4.73 -16.58 0.96
N GLN A 41 4.27 -17.51 0.12
CA GLN A 41 4.47 -18.96 0.32
C GLN A 41 5.94 -19.38 0.25
N HIS A 42 6.80 -18.58 -0.38
CA HIS A 42 8.25 -18.79 -0.46
C HIS A 42 9.05 -17.85 0.45
N GLY A 43 8.41 -17.20 1.43
CA GLY A 43 9.07 -16.28 2.36
C GLY A 43 9.46 -14.93 1.75
N ARG A 44 9.01 -14.62 0.53
CA ARG A 44 9.30 -13.36 -0.16
C ARG A 44 8.12 -12.38 -0.04
N LYS A 45 8.39 -11.13 0.34
CA LYS A 45 7.38 -10.07 0.38
C LYS A 45 7.49 -9.23 -0.89
N SER A 46 6.45 -9.22 -1.71
CA SER A 46 6.37 -8.38 -2.90
C SER A 46 4.97 -7.78 -3.00
N ARG A 47 4.86 -6.48 -3.28
CA ARG A 47 3.56 -5.82 -3.46
C ARG A 47 2.82 -6.44 -4.63
N LEU A 48 1.51 -6.68 -4.51
CA LEU A 48 0.75 -7.35 -5.57
C LEU A 48 0.55 -6.49 -6.82
N LYS A 49 0.46 -5.16 -6.66
CA LYS A 49 0.28 -4.19 -7.76
C LYS A 49 1.42 -4.32 -8.77
N GLY A 50 1.10 -4.65 -10.03
CA GLY A 50 2.07 -4.84 -11.12
C GLY A 50 2.88 -6.15 -11.07
N HIS A 51 2.88 -6.87 -9.96
CA HIS A 51 3.77 -8.00 -9.74
C HIS A 51 3.32 -9.32 -10.38
N LYS A 52 2.03 -9.48 -10.73
CA LYS A 52 1.47 -10.76 -11.24
C LYS A 52 2.26 -11.34 -12.43
N ARG A 53 2.68 -10.51 -13.38
CA ARG A 53 3.36 -10.95 -14.63
C ARG A 53 4.86 -11.24 -14.43
N ILE A 54 5.50 -10.52 -13.51
CA ILE A 54 6.93 -10.63 -13.20
C ILE A 54 7.22 -11.54 -12.00
N CYS A 55 6.19 -12.16 -11.43
CA CYS A 55 6.33 -12.98 -10.25
C CYS A 55 7.24 -14.18 -10.55
N PRO A 56 8.36 -14.36 -9.82
CA PRO A 56 9.29 -15.48 -10.05
C PRO A 56 8.62 -16.84 -9.76
N PHE A 57 7.59 -16.84 -8.93
CA PHE A 57 6.82 -18.02 -8.55
C PHE A 57 5.50 -18.14 -9.32
N LYS A 58 5.30 -17.39 -10.42
CA LYS A 58 4.04 -17.40 -11.20
C LYS A 58 3.65 -18.84 -11.61
N GLU A 59 4.63 -19.66 -12.00
CA GLU A 59 4.47 -21.04 -12.48
C GLU A 59 4.80 -22.11 -11.43
N CYS A 60 5.21 -21.71 -10.21
CA CYS A 60 5.43 -22.70 -9.15
C CYS A 60 4.12 -23.42 -8.82
N LYS A 61 4.20 -24.76 -8.76
CA LYS A 61 3.14 -25.71 -8.41
C LYS A 61 3.28 -26.25 -6.99
N CYS A 62 4.09 -25.59 -6.19
CA CYS A 62 4.45 -26.00 -4.85
C CYS A 62 3.17 -26.12 -4.00
N ALA A 63 2.99 -27.25 -3.32
CA ALA A 63 1.79 -27.49 -2.53
C ALA A 63 1.65 -26.39 -1.47
N LYS A 64 0.47 -25.77 -1.38
CA LYS A 64 0.18 -24.72 -0.41
C LYS A 64 0.35 -25.29 1.00
N VAL A 65 1.44 -24.95 1.68
CA VAL A 65 1.57 -25.23 3.12
C VAL A 65 0.46 -24.46 3.83
N ARG A 66 -0.46 -25.18 4.49
CA ARG A 66 -1.48 -24.54 5.34
C ARG A 66 -0.72 -23.81 6.44
N SER A 67 -0.75 -22.48 6.38
CA SER A 67 -0.31 -21.62 7.48
C SER A 67 -1.26 -21.88 8.67
N ASN A 68 -0.94 -22.87 9.50
CA ASN A 68 -1.55 -22.98 10.81
C ASN A 68 -0.95 -21.87 11.66
N SER A 69 -1.56 -20.70 11.63
CA SER A 69 -1.32 -19.62 12.59
C SER A 69 -1.81 -20.09 13.96
N VAL A 70 -1.03 -20.92 14.63
CA VAL A 70 -1.12 -21.03 16.08
C VAL A 70 -0.76 -19.65 16.64
N ASN A 71 -1.76 -18.94 17.15
CA ASN A 71 -1.58 -17.77 17.99
C ASN A 71 -0.73 -18.19 19.20
N LYS A 72 0.59 -18.08 19.12
CA LYS A 72 1.43 -17.97 20.33
C LYS A 72 1.37 -16.51 20.77
N LYS A 73 0.30 -16.20 21.48
CA LYS A 73 0.27 -15.06 22.40
C LYS A 73 0.82 -15.60 23.72
N LEU A 74 2.09 -15.33 23.98
CA LEU A 74 2.69 -15.43 25.31
C LEU A 74 2.90 -14.00 25.81
#